data_AF-A0A401TH00-F1
#
_entry.id   AF-A0A401TH00-F1
#
_cell.length_a   1.000
_cell.length_b   1.000
_cell.length_c   1.000
_cell.angle_alpha   90.00
_cell.angle_beta   90.00
_cell.angle_gamma   90.00
#
_symmetry.space_group_name_H-M   'P 1'
#
loop_
_entity.id
_entity.type
_entity.pdbx_description
1 polymer ?
#
loop_
_entity_poly.entity_id
_entity_poly.type
_entity_poly.pdbx_seq_one_letter_code
_entity_poly.pdbx_strand_id
1 'polypeptide(L)'
;ETWNPLKLNYQIRNVRERLAKSLVEKGVLTTEKQNFLLFDMTTHPVTDGTLKQRLVKRLQDAFLGKWVREPQRMDTRLLALTLLAHSSDVLENAFVPLADDQYELATSRSRELLELNPDAESAKPNANEMVWAVMAAFTK
;
A
#
# COMPACT_ATOMS: atom_id res chain seq x y z
N GLU A 1 12.99 7.37 -12.71
CA GLU A 1 14.19 7.87 -11.99
C GLU A 1 15.01 8.79 -12.90
N THR A 2 15.64 9.83 -12.37
CA THR A 2 16.33 10.86 -13.16
C THR A 2 17.85 10.84 -12.92
N TRP A 3 18.64 10.78 -13.99
CA TRP A 3 20.11 10.73 -13.95
C TRP A 3 20.80 12.10 -13.82
N ASN A 4 20.21 13.04 -13.08
CA ASN A 4 20.81 14.37 -12.90
C ASN A 4 21.88 14.33 -11.79
N PRO A 5 23.18 14.56 -12.09
CA PRO A 5 24.25 14.47 -11.11
C PRO A 5 24.10 15.41 -9.92
N LEU A 6 23.55 16.62 -10.14
CA LEU A 6 23.31 17.62 -9.10
C LEU A 6 22.16 17.22 -8.16
N LYS A 7 21.33 16.25 -8.57
CA LYS A 7 20.17 15.77 -7.82
C LYS A 7 20.37 14.39 -7.20
N LEU A 8 21.55 13.78 -7.34
CA LEU A 8 21.84 12.44 -6.78
C LEU A 8 21.63 12.36 -5.26
N ASN A 9 21.85 13.46 -4.55
CA ASN A 9 21.66 13.53 -3.09
C ASN A 9 20.18 13.48 -2.66
N TYR A 10 19.22 13.63 -3.57
CA TYR A 10 17.80 13.49 -3.26
C TYR A 10 17.33 12.03 -3.23
N GLN A 11 18.15 11.09 -3.72
CA GLN A 11 17.82 9.67 -3.64
C GLN A 11 17.81 9.22 -2.18
N ILE A 12 16.67 8.75 -1.71
CA ILE A 12 16.55 8.21 -0.35
C ILE A 12 17.20 6.82 -0.33
N ARG A 13 18.26 6.67 0.47
CA ARG A 13 19.01 5.42 0.61
C ARG A 13 18.49 4.57 1.78
N ASN A 14 18.69 3.26 1.67
CA ASN A 14 18.39 2.27 2.72
C ASN A 14 16.93 2.32 3.21
N VAL A 15 15.98 2.57 2.29
CA VAL A 15 14.57 2.74 2.63
C VAL A 15 14.02 1.49 3.31
N ARG A 16 14.33 0.30 2.79
CA ARG A 16 13.82 -0.98 3.34
C ARG A 16 14.32 -1.22 4.76
N GLU A 17 15.61 -1.02 4.99
CA GLU A 17 16.27 -1.23 6.27
C GLU A 17 15.73 -0.25 7.32
N ARG A 18 15.55 1.01 6.93
CA ARG A 18 14.97 2.05 7.80
C ARG A 18 13.50 1.77 8.13
N LEU A 19 12.72 1.30 7.17
CA LEU A 19 11.32 0.90 7.41
C LEU A 19 11.24 -0.32 8.33
N ALA A 20 12.06 -1.35 8.10
CA ALA A 20 12.13 -2.52 8.96
C ALA A 20 12.48 -2.13 10.40
N LYS A 21 13.52 -1.29 10.59
CA LYS A 21 13.88 -0.76 11.91
C LYS A 21 12.72 -0.02 12.59
N SER A 22 12.01 0.85 11.87
CA SER A 22 10.86 1.56 12.43
C SER A 22 9.71 0.62 12.81
N LEU A 23 9.49 -0.45 12.05
CA LEU A 23 8.48 -1.46 12.39
C LEU A 23 8.88 -2.32 13.59
N VAL A 24 10.17 -2.57 13.79
CA VAL A 24 10.71 -3.18 15.01
C VAL A 24 10.50 -2.26 16.21
N GLU A 25 10.83 -0.97 16.09
CA GLU A 25 10.62 0.03 17.15
C GLU A 25 9.14 0.17 17.54
N LYS A 26 8.21 -0.07 16.59
CA LYS A 26 6.76 -0.08 16.82
C LYS A 26 6.22 -1.44 17.30
N GLY A 27 7.07 -2.45 17.47
CA GLY A 27 6.68 -3.80 17.93
C GLY A 27 5.94 -4.66 16.90
N VAL A 28 5.91 -4.26 15.63
CA VAL A 28 5.26 -5.02 14.54
C VAL A 28 6.15 -6.18 14.07
N LEU A 29 7.46 -5.93 14.03
CA LEU A 29 8.49 -6.92 13.71
C LEU A 29 9.38 -7.14 14.95
N THR A 30 10.07 -8.27 14.99
CA THR A 30 11.21 -8.48 15.90
C THR A 30 12.53 -8.47 15.13
N THR A 31 13.63 -8.59 15.84
CA THR A 31 14.96 -8.79 15.26
C THR A 31 15.46 -10.14 15.72
N GLU A 32 15.75 -11.02 14.76
CA GLU A 32 16.32 -12.32 15.00
C GLU A 32 17.64 -12.44 14.25
N LYS A 33 18.65 -13.03 14.90
CA LYS A 33 19.90 -13.39 14.23
C LYS A 33 19.79 -14.85 13.80
N GLN A 34 19.69 -15.07 12.50
CA GLN A 34 19.71 -16.41 11.91
C GLN A 34 21.13 -16.77 11.50
N ASN A 35 21.62 -17.89 12.01
CA ASN A 35 22.93 -18.41 11.67
C ASN A 35 22.77 -19.42 10.53
N PHE A 36 23.31 -19.08 9.36
CA PHE A 36 23.41 -20.00 8.23
C PHE A 36 24.81 -20.64 8.22
N LEU A 37 24.97 -21.75 7.48
CA LEU A 37 26.21 -22.51 7.45
C LEU A 37 27.46 -21.66 7.13
N LEU A 38 27.31 -20.60 6.31
CA LEU A 38 28.42 -19.78 5.83
C LEU A 38 28.37 -18.31 6.28
N PHE A 39 27.29 -17.86 6.91
CA PHE A 39 27.12 -16.48 7.33
C PHE A 39 25.98 -16.34 8.32
N ASP A 40 26.01 -15.27 9.10
CA ASP A 40 24.88 -14.87 9.92
C ASP A 40 24.09 -13.75 9.23
N MET A 41 22.77 -13.79 9.31
CA MET A 41 21.89 -12.76 8.76
C MET A 41 20.90 -12.31 9.83
N THR A 42 20.71 -11.00 9.93
CA THR A 42 19.64 -10.43 10.75
C THR A 42 18.34 -10.47 9.95
N THR A 43 17.31 -11.10 10.51
CA THR A 43 15.97 -11.19 9.93
C THR A 43 14.95 -10.45 10.80
N HIS A 44 13.83 -10.08 10.18
CA HIS A 44 12.78 -9.31 10.82
C HIS A 44 11.41 -10.00 10.67
N PRO A 45 11.17 -11.12 11.38
CA PRO A 45 9.87 -11.78 11.31
C PRO A 45 8.78 -10.94 11.98
N VAL A 46 7.54 -11.16 11.55
CA VAL A 46 6.36 -10.47 12.09
C VAL A 46 6.02 -11.05 13.46
N THR A 47 5.98 -10.21 14.48
CA THR A 47 5.54 -10.57 15.84
C THR A 47 4.04 -10.36 16.01
N ASP A 48 3.53 -9.20 15.60
CA ASP A 48 2.11 -8.89 15.71
C ASP A 48 1.35 -9.27 14.42
N GLY A 49 1.04 -10.56 14.30
CA GLY A 49 0.18 -11.07 13.24
C GLY A 49 -1.23 -10.47 13.25
N THR A 50 -1.72 -10.05 14.41
CA THR A 50 -3.08 -9.49 14.56
C THR A 50 -3.20 -8.12 13.90
N LEU A 51 -2.14 -7.30 13.97
CA LEU A 51 -2.12 -5.98 13.33
C LEU A 51 -2.11 -6.13 11.81
N LYS A 52 -1.30 -7.06 11.27
CA LYS A 52 -1.31 -7.39 9.84
C LYS A 52 -2.71 -7.83 9.39
N GLN A 53 -3.35 -8.73 10.13
CA GLN A 53 -4.71 -9.19 9.83
C GLN A 53 -5.74 -8.06 9.90
N ARG A 54 -5.65 -7.17 10.90
CA ARG A 54 -6.52 -5.99 11.01
C ARG A 54 -6.37 -5.03 9.83
N LEU A 55 -5.14 -4.81 9.35
CA LEU A 55 -4.87 -3.99 8.17
C LEU A 55 -5.50 -4.61 6.91
N VAL A 56 -5.25 -5.90 6.68
CA VAL A 56 -5.80 -6.64 5.53
C VAL A 56 -7.33 -6.63 5.57
N LYS A 57 -7.93 -6.93 6.73
CA LYS A 57 -9.39 -6.92 6.90
C LYS A 57 -9.99 -5.54 6.67
N ARG A 58 -9.35 -4.46 7.17
CA ARG A 58 -9.81 -3.09 6.90
C ARG A 58 -9.84 -2.76 5.41
N LEU A 59 -8.84 -3.24 4.67
CA LEU A 59 -8.78 -3.05 3.22
C LEU A 59 -9.87 -3.89 2.52
N GLN A 60 -10.02 -5.17 2.87
CA GLN A 60 -11.08 -6.04 2.34
C GLN A 60 -12.48 -5.46 2.59
N ASP A 61 -12.77 -5.05 3.83
CA ASP A 61 -14.05 -4.45 4.22
C ASP A 61 -14.37 -3.21 3.37
N ALA A 62 -13.35 -2.44 2.98
CA ALA A 62 -13.50 -1.26 2.14
C ALA A 62 -14.02 -1.59 0.74
N PHE A 63 -13.62 -2.72 0.16
CA PHE A 63 -14.08 -3.16 -1.17
C PHE A 63 -15.29 -4.09 -1.12
N LEU A 64 -15.68 -4.54 0.08
CA LEU A 64 -16.81 -5.45 0.29
C LEU A 64 -17.96 -4.72 0.98
N GLY A 65 -18.11 -4.92 2.29
CA GLY A 65 -19.28 -4.48 3.06
C GLY A 65 -19.38 -2.97 3.30
N LYS A 66 -18.28 -2.23 3.14
CA LYS A 66 -18.23 -0.77 3.33
C LYS A 66 -17.85 -0.03 2.04
N TRP A 67 -18.13 -0.64 0.89
CA TRP A 67 -17.82 -0.04 -0.40
C TRP A 67 -18.54 1.29 -0.60
N VAL A 68 -17.75 2.30 -0.94
CA VAL A 68 -18.25 3.63 -1.30
C VAL A 68 -17.81 3.92 -2.72
N ARG A 69 -18.77 4.07 -3.62
CA ARG A 69 -18.51 4.29 -5.04
C ARG A 69 -17.86 5.63 -5.32
N GLU A 70 -18.16 6.66 -4.51
CA GLU A 70 -17.55 7.97 -4.61
C GLU A 70 -16.23 8.02 -3.81
N PRO A 71 -15.05 8.12 -4.47
CA PRO A 71 -13.76 8.08 -3.77
C PRO A 71 -13.59 9.21 -2.75
N GLN A 72 -14.24 10.35 -2.99
CA GLN A 72 -14.19 11.54 -2.12
C GLN A 72 -14.83 11.31 -0.74
N ARG A 73 -15.65 10.27 -0.61
CA ARG A 73 -16.27 9.87 0.66
C ARG A 73 -15.50 8.76 1.37
N MET A 74 -14.49 8.18 0.71
CA MET A 74 -13.61 7.19 1.33
C MET A 74 -12.62 7.88 2.26
N ASP A 75 -12.19 7.18 3.31
CA ASP A 75 -11.08 7.62 4.15
C ASP A 75 -9.84 7.86 3.30
N THR A 76 -9.30 9.08 3.32
CA THR A 76 -8.18 9.51 2.46
C THR A 76 -6.97 8.61 2.62
N ARG A 77 -6.70 8.12 3.85
CA ARG A 77 -5.58 7.22 4.11
C ARG A 77 -5.79 5.85 3.47
N LEU A 78 -7.02 5.36 3.45
CA LEU A 78 -7.37 4.08 2.85
C LEU A 78 -7.33 4.16 1.33
N LEU A 79 -7.86 5.24 0.74
CA LEU A 79 -7.74 5.51 -0.69
C LEU A 79 -6.27 5.54 -1.13
N ALA A 80 -5.43 6.34 -0.46
CA ALA A 80 -4.01 6.41 -0.77
C ALA A 80 -3.30 5.06 -0.60
N LEU A 81 -3.65 4.29 0.45
CA LEU A 81 -3.11 2.95 0.66
C LEU A 81 -3.45 2.01 -0.50
N THR A 82 -4.71 1.99 -0.97
CA THR A 82 -5.12 1.17 -2.10
C THR A 82 -4.36 1.54 -3.36
N LEU A 83 -4.30 2.82 -3.70
CA LEU A 83 -3.64 3.31 -4.92
C LEU A 83 -2.15 2.93 -4.93
N LEU A 84 -1.46 3.17 -3.81
CA LEU A 84 -0.05 2.83 -3.68
C LEU A 84 0.19 1.32 -3.65
N ALA A 85 -0.66 0.56 -2.95
CA ALA A 85 -0.57 -0.90 -2.91
C ALA A 85 -0.79 -1.53 -4.30
N HIS A 86 -1.67 -0.95 -5.12
CA HIS A 86 -1.85 -1.35 -6.51
C HIS A 86 -0.61 -1.04 -7.34
N SER A 87 -0.12 0.20 -7.31
CA SER A 87 1.10 0.60 -8.05
C SER A 87 2.38 -0.15 -7.64
N SER A 88 2.36 -0.79 -6.47
CA SER A 88 3.45 -1.61 -5.95
C SER A 88 3.22 -3.12 -6.14
N ASP A 89 2.17 -3.52 -6.86
CA ASP A 89 1.80 -4.92 -7.12
C ASP A 89 1.61 -5.78 -5.85
N VAL A 90 1.11 -5.19 -4.77
CA VAL A 90 0.88 -5.89 -3.49
C VAL A 90 -0.58 -5.90 -3.04
N LEU A 91 -1.48 -5.20 -3.74
CA LEU A 91 -2.90 -5.13 -3.39
C LEU A 91 -3.59 -6.51 -3.45
N GLU A 92 -3.30 -7.30 -4.47
CA GLU A 92 -3.92 -8.61 -4.69
C GLU A 92 -3.65 -9.59 -3.51
N ASN A 93 -2.50 -9.47 -2.85
CA ASN A 93 -2.17 -10.25 -1.64
C ASN A 93 -3.20 -10.08 -0.51
N ALA A 94 -3.90 -8.94 -0.46
CA ALA A 94 -4.96 -8.72 0.51
C ALA A 94 -6.27 -9.40 0.11
N PHE A 95 -6.47 -9.73 -1.16
CA PHE A 95 -7.69 -10.38 -1.65
C PHE A 95 -7.57 -11.91 -1.73
N VAL A 96 -6.38 -12.47 -1.89
CA VAL A 96 -6.15 -13.94 -1.93
C VAL A 96 -6.89 -14.74 -0.83
N PRO A 97 -7.01 -14.27 0.43
CA PRO A 97 -7.72 -15.03 1.46
C PRO A 97 -9.26 -14.98 1.38
N LEU A 98 -9.84 -14.23 0.45
CA LEU A 98 -11.30 -14.10 0.29
C LEU A 98 -11.89 -15.34 -0.42
N ALA A 99 -13.19 -15.55 -0.26
CA ALA A 99 -13.93 -16.51 -1.07
C ALA A 99 -14.01 -16.03 -2.53
N ASP A 100 -14.18 -16.96 -3.49
CA ASP A 100 -14.12 -16.67 -4.93
C ASP A 100 -15.07 -15.52 -5.35
N ASP A 101 -16.30 -15.51 -4.84
CA ASP A 101 -17.30 -14.47 -5.12
C ASP A 101 -16.87 -13.09 -4.59
N GLN A 102 -16.33 -13.05 -3.38
CA GLN A 102 -15.81 -11.83 -2.75
C GLN A 102 -14.53 -11.35 -3.43
N TYR A 103 -13.68 -12.28 -3.86
CA TYR A 103 -12.46 -11.99 -4.60
C TYR A 103 -12.76 -11.31 -5.93
N GLU A 104 -13.66 -11.87 -6.72
CA GLU A 104 -14.09 -11.29 -7.99
C GLU A 104 -14.70 -9.89 -7.79
N LEU A 105 -15.57 -9.75 -6.79
CA LEU A 105 -16.21 -8.48 -6.46
C LEU A 105 -15.19 -7.40 -6.04
N ALA A 106 -14.26 -7.73 -5.14
CA ALA A 106 -13.24 -6.80 -4.67
C ALA A 106 -12.26 -6.40 -5.79
N THR A 107 -11.89 -7.35 -6.64
CA THR A 107 -11.03 -7.11 -7.82
C THR A 107 -11.73 -6.23 -8.85
N SER A 108 -13.02 -6.47 -9.11
CA SER A 108 -13.82 -5.63 -10.01
C SER A 108 -13.94 -4.19 -9.49
N ARG A 109 -14.26 -4.00 -8.21
CA ARG A 109 -14.40 -2.66 -7.59
C ARG A 109 -13.08 -1.91 -7.50
N SER A 110 -11.99 -2.61 -7.15
CA SER A 110 -10.67 -1.98 -7.15
C SER A 110 -10.24 -1.55 -8.55
N ARG A 111 -10.53 -2.35 -9.58
CA ARG A 111 -10.31 -1.95 -10.98
C ARG A 111 -11.13 -0.72 -11.37
N GLU A 112 -12.43 -0.68 -11.05
CA GLU A 112 -13.28 0.49 -11.31
C GLU A 112 -12.71 1.77 -10.68
N LEU A 113 -12.18 1.67 -9.45
CA LEU A 113 -11.54 2.79 -8.75
C LEU A 113 -10.24 3.27 -9.43
N LEU A 114 -9.44 2.32 -9.92
CA LEU A 114 -8.13 2.58 -10.51
C LEU A 114 -8.20 3.09 -11.95
N GLU A 115 -9.30 2.81 -12.65
CA GLU A 115 -9.58 3.30 -14.01
C GLU A 115 -10.17 4.72 -14.02
N LEU A 116 -10.42 5.32 -12.85
CA LEU A 116 -10.89 6.71 -12.76
C LEU A 116 -9.86 7.69 -13.32
N ASN A 117 -10.33 8.73 -13.99
CA ASN A 117 -9.48 9.81 -14.50
C ASN A 117 -9.04 10.72 -13.34
N PRO A 118 -7.73 10.78 -13.00
CA PRO A 118 -7.24 11.58 -11.87
C PRO A 118 -7.50 13.08 -12.04
N ASP A 119 -7.44 13.61 -13.27
CA ASP A 119 -7.67 15.04 -13.54
C ASP A 119 -9.13 15.39 -13.24
N ALA A 120 -10.07 14.52 -13.66
CA ALA A 120 -11.49 14.70 -13.41
C ALA A 120 -11.85 14.53 -11.92
N GLU A 121 -11.23 13.56 -11.23
CA GLU A 121 -11.48 13.33 -9.80
C GLU A 121 -10.89 14.43 -8.92
N SER A 122 -9.75 15.00 -9.30
CA SER A 122 -9.12 16.11 -8.56
C SER A 122 -9.93 17.40 -8.61
N ALA A 123 -10.71 17.62 -9.68
CA ALA A 123 -11.55 18.80 -9.86
C ALA A 123 -12.86 18.78 -9.04
N LYS A 124 -13.18 17.65 -8.38
CA LYS A 124 -14.40 17.52 -7.59
C LYS A 124 -14.30 18.25 -6.25
N PRO A 125 -15.42 18.75 -5.69
CA PRO A 125 -15.41 19.38 -4.37
C PRO A 125 -14.94 18.39 -3.30
N ASN A 126 -14.10 18.87 -2.36
CA ASN A 126 -13.47 18.11 -1.29
C ASN A 126 -12.46 17.04 -1.75
N ALA A 127 -12.00 17.10 -3.00
CA ALA A 127 -10.98 16.19 -3.48
C ALA A 127 -9.60 16.46 -2.87
N ASN A 128 -8.86 15.39 -2.58
CA ASN A 128 -7.45 15.49 -2.23
C ASN A 128 -6.61 15.50 -3.51
N GLU A 129 -6.37 16.70 -4.04
CA GLU A 129 -5.60 16.91 -5.28
C GLU A 129 -4.25 16.18 -5.28
N MET A 130 -3.55 16.14 -4.13
CA MET A 130 -2.24 15.48 -4.05
C MET A 130 -2.32 13.96 -4.19
N VAL A 131 -3.37 13.31 -3.67
CA VAL A 131 -3.56 11.86 -3.85
C VAL A 131 -3.77 11.54 -5.33
N TRP A 132 -4.57 12.34 -6.03
CA TRP A 132 -4.82 12.17 -7.46
C TRP A 132 -3.60 12.52 -8.32
N ALA A 133 -2.83 13.54 -7.95
CA ALA A 133 -1.58 13.89 -8.62
C ALA A 133 -0.55 12.76 -8.52
N VAL A 134 -0.44 12.12 -7.34
CA VAL A 134 0.42 10.95 -7.14
C VAL A 134 -0.08 9.78 -7.98
N MET A 135 -1.40 9.51 -8.01
CA MET A 135 -1.98 8.48 -8.87
C MET A 135 -1.61 8.72 -10.35
N ALA A 136 -1.82 9.95 -10.85
CA ALA A 136 -1.48 10.33 -12.22
C ALA A 136 0.02 10.15 -12.54
N ALA A 137 0.90 10.26 -11.55
CA ALA A 137 2.33 10.01 -11.72
C ALA A 137 2.68 8.52 -11.84
N PHE A 138 1.83 7.62 -11.31
CA PHE A 138 2.00 6.17 -11.44
C PHE A 138 1.31 5.59 -12.69
N THR A 139 0.32 6.28 -13.24
CA THR A 139 -0.38 5.87 -14.48
C THR A 139 0.36 6.28 -15.76
N LYS A 140 1.36 7.17 -15.66
CA LYS A 140 2.21 7.64 -16.76
C LYS A 140 3.49 6.82 -16.89
#